data_AF-A0AB34TA39-F1
#
_entry.id   AF-A0AB34TA39-F1
#
_cell.length_a   1.000
_cell.length_b   1.000
_cell.length_c   1.000
_cell.angle_alpha   90.00
_cell.angle_beta   90.00
_cell.angle_gamma   90.00
#
_symmetry.space_group_name_H-M   'P 1'
#
loop_
_entity.id
_entity.type
_entity.pdbx_description
1 polymer ?
#
loop_
_entity_poly.entity_id
_entity_poly.type
_entity_poly.pdbx_seq_one_letter_code
_entity_poly.pdbx_strand_id
1 'polypeptide(L)'
;MVDGKIRQALETMPKSELHLHIEGTLEPELALTLADRNGVTLPWRDIDDLRAQYEFENLQSFLDLYYALMKTLKTKEDFKDLMLAYLTRAHANGVRHAEIFFDP
;
A
#
# COMPACT_ATOMS: atom_id res chain seq x y z
N MET A 1 -15.99 -11.27 -18.01
CA MET A 1 -15.71 -9.83 -18.24
C MET A 1 -16.76 -9.02 -17.51
N VAL A 2 -16.38 -8.11 -16.62
CA VAL A 2 -17.36 -7.24 -15.93
C VAL A 2 -17.93 -6.25 -16.94
N ASP A 3 -19.26 -6.06 -16.92
CA ASP A 3 -19.96 -5.09 -17.76
C ASP A 3 -19.39 -3.66 -17.58
N GLY A 4 -19.25 -2.92 -18.68
CA GLY A 4 -18.61 -1.60 -18.67
C GLY A 4 -19.35 -0.56 -17.81
N LYS A 5 -20.68 -0.64 -17.73
CA LYS A 5 -21.47 0.24 -16.85
C LYS A 5 -21.28 -0.12 -15.39
N ILE A 6 -21.21 -1.42 -15.08
CA ILE A 6 -20.91 -1.88 -13.72
C ILE A 6 -19.53 -1.38 -13.28
N ARG A 7 -18.50 -1.49 -14.13
CA ARG A 7 -17.16 -0.95 -13.82
C ARG A 7 -17.20 0.54 -13.51
N GLN A 8 -17.82 1.33 -14.38
CA GLN A 8 -17.90 2.79 -14.19
C GLN A 8 -18.65 3.15 -12.89
N ALA A 9 -19.73 2.44 -12.57
CA ALA A 9 -20.47 2.63 -11.32
C ALA A 9 -19.58 2.29 -10.10
N LEU A 10 -18.85 1.18 -10.14
CA LEU A 10 -17.93 0.79 -9.07
C LEU A 10 -16.79 1.79 -8.88
N GLU A 11 -16.23 2.36 -9.95
CA GLU A 11 -15.15 3.35 -9.84
C GLU A 11 -15.65 4.69 -9.26
N THR A 12 -16.83 5.14 -9.68
CA THR A 12 -17.33 6.50 -9.36
C THR A 12 -18.26 6.59 -8.16
N MET A 13 -18.87 5.49 -7.71
CA MET A 13 -19.80 5.54 -6.57
C MET A 13 -19.10 6.06 -5.31
N PRO A 14 -19.76 6.89 -4.48
CA PRO A 14 -19.18 7.32 -3.21
C PRO A 14 -19.04 6.11 -2.26
N LYS A 15 -17.87 5.98 -1.63
CA LYS A 15 -17.53 4.87 -0.72
C LYS A 15 -17.00 5.40 0.62
N SER A 16 -17.20 4.60 1.67
CA SER A 16 -16.49 4.74 2.93
C SER A 16 -15.59 3.51 3.11
N GLU A 17 -14.33 3.73 3.47
CA GLU A 17 -13.37 2.68 3.77
C GLU A 17 -13.11 2.65 5.27
N LEU A 18 -13.55 1.57 5.93
CA LEU A 18 -13.59 1.48 7.39
C LEU A 18 -12.63 0.43 7.95
N HIS A 19 -11.93 -0.29 7.06
CA HIS A 19 -10.90 -1.26 7.41
C HIS A 19 -9.76 -1.12 6.42
N LEU A 20 -8.73 -0.38 6.81
CA LEU A 20 -7.50 -0.25 6.04
C LEU A 20 -6.32 -0.04 6.98
N HIS A 21 -5.27 -0.83 6.81
CA HIS A 21 -3.97 -0.60 7.46
C HIS A 21 -3.13 0.26 6.53
N ILE A 22 -2.69 1.44 6.96
CA ILE A 22 -2.00 2.37 6.07
C ILE A 22 -0.69 1.80 5.54
N GLU A 23 0.01 1.01 6.35
CA GLU A 23 1.24 0.34 5.98
C GLU A 23 1.00 -0.76 4.95
N GLY A 24 -0.22 -1.29 4.88
CA GLY A 24 -0.66 -2.23 3.84
C GLY A 24 -0.85 -1.57 2.48
N THR A 25 -0.82 -0.23 2.43
CA THR A 25 -0.86 0.55 1.18
C THR A 25 0.53 0.86 0.62
N LEU A 26 1.59 0.38 1.28
CA LEU A 26 2.96 0.56 0.83
C LEU A 26 3.24 -0.32 -0.40
N GLU A 27 3.08 0.29 -1.58
CA GLU A 27 3.37 -0.35 -2.86
C GLU A 27 4.88 -0.59 -3.04
N PRO A 28 5.30 -1.63 -3.78
CA PRO A 28 6.71 -1.97 -4.02
C PRO A 28 7.60 -0.80 -4.49
N GLU A 29 7.07 0.05 -5.38
CA GLU A 29 7.77 1.22 -5.93
C GLU A 29 8.11 2.23 -4.83
N LEU A 30 7.15 2.49 -3.95
CA LEU A 30 7.35 3.41 -2.83
C LEU A 30 8.30 2.78 -1.82
N ALA A 31 8.15 1.50 -1.48
CA ALA A 31 9.05 0.80 -0.57
C ALA A 31 10.52 0.88 -1.03
N LEU A 32 10.80 0.65 -2.32
CA LEU A 32 12.15 0.78 -2.89
C LEU A 32 12.67 2.22 -2.85
N THR A 33 11.81 3.20 -3.14
CA THR A 33 12.16 4.63 -3.05
C THR A 33 12.53 5.02 -1.62
N LEU A 34 11.75 4.56 -0.63
CA LEU A 34 12.00 4.81 0.78
C LEU A 34 13.25 4.07 1.29
N ALA A 35 13.48 2.84 0.81
CA ALA A 35 14.65 2.04 1.13
C ALA A 35 15.94 2.75 0.69
N ASP A 36 15.98 3.25 -0.55
CA ASP A 36 17.09 4.04 -1.07
C ASP A 36 17.29 5.33 -0.28
N ARG A 37 16.21 6.10 -0.07
CA ARG A 37 16.22 7.36 0.69
C ARG A 37 16.79 7.20 2.10
N ASN A 38 16.48 6.08 2.75
CA ASN A 38 16.83 5.84 4.15
C ASN A 38 18.03 4.88 4.35
N GLY A 39 18.67 4.42 3.27
CA GLY A 39 19.79 3.48 3.35
C GLY A 39 19.40 2.13 3.97
N VAL A 40 18.16 1.67 3.75
CA VAL A 40 17.68 0.37 4.22
C VAL A 40 17.89 -0.67 3.13
N THR A 41 18.72 -1.68 3.38
CA THR A 41 18.86 -2.82 2.46
C THR A 41 17.66 -3.74 2.59
N LEU A 42 16.90 -3.87 1.51
CA LEU A 42 15.87 -4.90 1.36
C LEU A 42 16.48 -6.20 0.82
N PRO A 43 15.96 -7.38 1.20
CA PRO A 43 16.52 -8.66 0.78
C PRO A 43 16.19 -9.05 -0.67
N TRP A 44 15.51 -8.18 -1.43
CA TRP A 44 15.11 -8.41 -2.82
C TRP A 44 15.98 -7.59 -3.76
N ARG A 45 16.34 -8.18 -4.90
CA ARG A 45 17.31 -7.61 -5.83
C ARG A 45 16.77 -6.39 -6.57
N ASP A 46 15.50 -6.44 -6.97
CA ASP A 46 14.83 -5.45 -7.80
C ASP A 46 13.31 -5.46 -7.57
N ILE A 47 12.59 -4.62 -8.31
CA ILE A 47 11.14 -4.50 -8.19
C ILE A 47 10.37 -5.76 -8.59
N ASP A 48 10.87 -6.53 -9.56
CA ASP A 48 10.19 -7.73 -10.02
C ASP A 48 10.34 -8.85 -8.98
N ASP A 49 11.52 -8.96 -8.37
CA ASP A 49 11.80 -9.86 -7.24
C ASP A 49 10.94 -9.52 -6.01
N LEU A 50 10.75 -8.23 -5.69
CA LEU A 50 9.85 -7.79 -4.61
C LEU A 50 8.38 -8.08 -4.95
N ARG A 51 7.92 -7.80 -6.17
CA ARG A 51 6.53 -8.10 -6.58
C ARG A 51 6.21 -9.59 -6.51
N ALA A 52 7.19 -10.45 -6.81
CA ALA A 52 7.02 -11.90 -6.70
C ALA A 52 6.73 -12.38 -5.26
N GLN A 53 7.03 -11.56 -4.23
CA GLN A 53 6.75 -11.90 -2.84
C GLN A 53 5.30 -11.68 -2.41
N TYR A 54 4.47 -11.06 -3.26
CA TYR A 54 3.06 -10.81 -2.97
C TYR A 54 2.16 -12.05 -3.18
N GLU A 55 2.77 -13.23 -3.36
CA GLU A 55 2.09 -14.52 -3.32
C GLU A 55 2.16 -15.08 -1.89
N PHE A 56 1.02 -15.04 -1.19
CA PHE A 56 0.95 -15.42 0.23
C PHE A 56 0.33 -16.80 0.42
N GLU A 57 0.96 -17.63 1.25
CA GLU A 57 0.42 -18.93 1.67
C GLU A 57 -0.62 -18.79 2.78
N ASN A 58 -0.43 -17.81 3.66
CA ASN A 58 -1.26 -17.54 4.84
C ASN A 58 -0.99 -16.13 5.39
N LEU A 59 -1.72 -15.77 6.45
CA LEU A 59 -1.57 -14.47 7.13
C LEU A 59 -0.13 -14.21 7.61
N GLN A 60 0.58 -15.22 8.12
CA GLN A 60 1.94 -15.03 8.61
C GLN A 60 2.90 -14.69 7.46
N SER A 61 2.81 -15.37 6.32
CA SER A 61 3.65 -15.05 5.15
C SER A 61 3.40 -13.63 4.62
N PHE A 62 2.16 -13.14 4.70
CA PHE A 62 1.84 -11.75 4.43
C PHE A 62 2.47 -10.80 5.45
N LEU A 63 2.31 -11.09 6.75
CA LEU A 63 2.85 -10.25 7.83
C LEU A 63 4.37 -10.17 7.79
N ASP A 64 5.06 -11.25 7.41
CA ASP A 64 6.51 -11.27 7.29
C ASP A 64 6.99 -10.27 6.23
N LEU A 65 6.33 -10.21 5.07
CA LEU A 65 6.60 -9.20 4.03
C LEU A 65 6.20 -7.79 4.50
N TYR A 66 5.00 -7.64 5.05
CA TYR A 66 4.46 -6.38 5.56
C TYR A 66 5.44 -5.70 6.53
N TYR A 67 5.89 -6.42 7.56
CA TYR A 67 6.83 -5.88 8.54
C TYR A 67 8.24 -5.69 7.97
N ALA A 68 8.66 -6.46 6.96
CA ALA A 68 9.92 -6.22 6.27
C ALA A 68 9.89 -4.88 5.52
N LEU A 69 8.80 -4.55 4.83
CA LEU A 69 8.63 -3.29 4.10
C LEU A 69 8.46 -2.09 5.04
N MET A 70 7.75 -2.24 6.16
CA MET A 70 7.62 -1.19 7.19
C MET A 70 8.97 -0.66 7.70
N LYS A 71 10.04 -1.47 7.66
CA LYS A 71 11.38 -1.02 8.05
C LYS A 71 11.90 0.15 7.20
N THR A 72 11.34 0.38 6.01
CA THR A 72 11.69 1.50 5.13
C THR A 72 11.09 2.84 5.58
N LEU A 73 10.04 2.83 6.42
CA LEU A 73 9.41 4.03 6.98
C LEU A 73 10.21 4.50 8.22
N LYS A 74 10.97 5.59 8.09
CA LYS A 74 11.87 6.10 9.15
C LYS A 74 11.56 7.53 9.58
N THR A 75 11.19 8.36 8.63
CA THR A 75 11.06 9.80 8.79
C THR A 75 9.61 10.23 8.65
N LYS A 76 9.29 11.41 9.19
CA LYS A 76 7.97 12.04 9.00
C LYS A 76 7.58 12.15 7.51
N GLU A 77 8.56 12.38 6.65
CA GLU A 77 8.32 12.51 5.20
C GLU A 77 7.86 11.17 4.59
N ASP A 78 8.41 10.05 5.05
CA ASP A 78 8.03 8.72 4.56
C ASP A 78 6.56 8.41 4.85
N PHE A 79 6.10 8.70 6.06
CA PHE A 79 4.69 8.54 6.44
C PHE A 79 3.78 9.50 5.69
N LYS A 80 4.24 10.72 5.40
CA LYS A 80 3.49 11.68 4.57
C LYS A 80 3.32 11.14 3.15
N ASP A 81 4.39 10.64 2.54
CA ASP A 81 4.36 10.10 1.18
C ASP A 81 3.44 8.88 1.08
N LEU A 82 3.52 7.97 2.05
CA LEU A 82 2.61 6.82 2.17
C LEU A 82 1.14 7.27 2.25
N MET A 83 0.83 8.21 3.14
CA MET A 83 -0.53 8.72 3.31
C MET A 83 -1.06 9.40 2.04
N LEU A 84 -0.23 10.20 1.37
CA LEU A 84 -0.62 10.88 0.13
C LEU A 84 -0.84 9.89 -1.03
N ALA A 85 -0.02 8.85 -1.13
CA ALA A 85 -0.19 7.78 -2.11
C ALA A 85 -1.54 7.08 -1.93
N TYR A 86 -1.86 6.69 -0.70
CA TYR A 86 -3.17 6.11 -0.36
C TYR A 86 -4.32 7.06 -0.70
N LEU A 87 -4.30 8.31 -0.19
CA LEU A 87 -5.38 9.27 -0.40
C LEU A 87 -5.65 9.54 -1.88
N THR A 88 -4.59 9.62 -2.69
CA THR A 88 -4.70 9.82 -4.15
C THR A 88 -5.44 8.65 -4.80
N ARG A 89 -5.08 7.41 -4.45
CA ARG A 89 -5.71 6.21 -4.98
C ARG A 89 -7.15 6.05 -4.48
N ALA A 90 -7.38 6.26 -3.19
CA ALA A 90 -8.70 6.19 -2.57
C ALA A 90 -9.66 7.20 -3.21
N HIS A 91 -9.20 8.44 -3.42
CA HIS A 91 -9.98 9.48 -4.08
C HIS A 91 -10.37 9.10 -5.51
N ALA A 92 -9.42 8.59 -6.31
CA ALA A 92 -9.66 8.13 -7.67
C ALA A 92 -10.68 6.97 -7.74
N ASN A 93 -10.80 6.19 -6.65
CA ASN A 93 -11.76 5.09 -6.52
C ASN A 93 -13.02 5.51 -5.73
N GLY A 94 -13.33 6.80 -5.64
CA GLY A 94 -14.59 7.30 -5.08
C GLY A 94 -14.71 7.21 -3.55
N VAL A 95 -13.64 6.93 -2.82
CA VAL A 95 -13.64 6.99 -1.35
C VAL A 95 -13.80 8.45 -0.91
N ARG A 96 -14.79 8.69 -0.04
CA ARG A 96 -15.12 10.00 0.53
C ARG A 96 -14.85 10.09 2.02
N HIS A 97 -14.74 8.94 2.69
CA HIS A 97 -14.46 8.83 4.11
C HIS A 97 -13.55 7.62 4.34
N ALA A 98 -12.52 7.78 5.15
CA ALA A 98 -11.58 6.72 5.49
C ALA A 98 -11.31 6.73 6.99
N GLU A 99 -11.50 5.58 7.65
CA GLU A 99 -11.06 5.31 9.02
C GLU A 99 -9.87 4.35 8.96
N ILE A 100 -8.68 4.88 9.21
CA ILE A 100 -7.42 4.26 8.85
C ILE A 100 -6.73 3.72 10.11
N PHE A 101 -6.36 2.44 10.09
CA PHE A 101 -5.51 1.82 11.09
C PHE A 101 -4.04 2.16 10.84
N PHE A 102 -3.28 2.21 11.93
CA PHE A 102 -1.84 2.43 11.97
C PHE A 102 -1.28 1.62 13.14
N ASP A 103 -0.15 0.96 12.94
CA ASP A 103 0.52 0.10 13.92
C ASP A 103 1.73 0.86 14.51
N PRO A 104 1.65 1.41 15.75
CA PRO A 104 2.65 2.33 16.32
C PRO A 104 4.03 1.75 16.63
#